data_AF-A0AAU7VIU1-F1
#
_entry.id   AF-A0AAU7VIU1-F1
#
_cell.length_a   1.000
_cell.length_b   1.000
_cell.length_c   1.000
_cell.angle_alpha   90.00
_cell.angle_beta   90.00
_cell.angle_gamma   90.00
#
_symmetry.space_group_name_H-M   'P 1'
#
loop_
_entity.id
_entity.type
_entity.pdbx_description
1 polymer ?
#
loop_
_entity_poly.entity_id
_entity_poly.type
_entity_poly.pdbx_seq_one_letter_code
_entity_poly.pdbx_strand_id
1 'polypeptide(L)'
;MNNDPLNVMEATVLWESAMTMKFTINANKVMLNHAKDDDLQKYLSTKIQKVDTPILEQMEKMLEQEGISLENSFSSKPSIKSELPAGAFYEDIEIAQYLTGEIKGGLMGLSGAMASFVREDIAAEFAKFHSQCVDSGRKLLKLMKKKDWLIVPPKFKQ
;
A
#
# COMPACT_ATOMS: atom_id res chain seq x y z
N MET A 1 -28.87 -4.67 -7.83
CA MET A 1 -27.83 -3.96 -7.08
C MET A 1 -26.47 -4.62 -7.24
N ASN A 2 -26.18 -5.83 -6.75
CA ASN A 2 -24.83 -6.43 -6.92
C ASN A 2 -24.43 -6.80 -8.37
N ASN A 3 -25.36 -6.76 -9.32
CA ASN A 3 -25.10 -7.01 -10.74
C ASN A 3 -25.28 -5.76 -11.62
N ASP A 4 -25.52 -4.59 -10.99
CA ASP A 4 -25.70 -3.34 -11.74
C ASP A 4 -24.31 -2.79 -12.09
N PRO A 5 -24.08 -2.29 -13.31
CA PRO A 5 -22.77 -1.78 -13.70
C PRO A 5 -22.33 -0.63 -12.79
N LEU A 6 -21.02 -0.46 -12.62
CA LEU A 6 -20.51 0.65 -11.82
C LEU A 6 -20.94 1.99 -12.40
N ASN A 7 -21.38 2.89 -11.51
CA ASN A 7 -21.54 4.28 -11.91
C ASN A 7 -20.16 4.94 -12.12
N VAL A 8 -20.15 6.08 -12.82
CA VAL A 8 -18.90 6.76 -13.21
C VAL A 8 -18.00 7.09 -12.01
N MET A 9 -18.59 7.47 -10.86
CA MET A 9 -17.82 7.74 -9.64
C MET A 9 -17.19 6.46 -9.10
N GLU A 10 -17.95 5.36 -9.01
CA GLU A 10 -17.46 4.07 -8.52
C GLU A 10 -16.33 3.53 -9.41
N ALA A 11 -16.51 3.57 -10.73
CA ALA A 11 -15.50 3.15 -11.69
C ALA A 11 -14.21 3.99 -11.56
N THR A 12 -14.36 5.31 -11.37
CA THR A 12 -13.21 6.22 -11.16
C THR A 12 -12.48 5.87 -9.87
N VAL A 13 -13.20 5.73 -8.75
CA VAL A 13 -12.60 5.40 -7.45
C VAL A 13 -11.87 4.06 -7.47
N LEU A 14 -12.46 3.04 -8.09
CA LEU A 14 -11.84 1.72 -8.25
C LEU A 14 -10.56 1.82 -9.10
N TRP A 15 -10.61 2.54 -10.22
CA TRP A 15 -9.48 2.72 -11.11
C TRP A 15 -8.33 3.48 -10.43
N GLU A 16 -8.63 4.59 -9.75
CA GLU A 16 -7.63 5.37 -9.02
C GLU A 16 -6.98 4.57 -7.88
N SER A 17 -7.78 3.75 -7.19
CA SER A 17 -7.29 2.85 -6.15
C SER A 17 -6.32 1.81 -6.70
N ALA A 18 -6.67 1.18 -7.84
CA ALA A 18 -5.81 0.21 -8.51
C ALA A 18 -4.49 0.86 -8.98
N MET A 19 -4.57 2.04 -9.61
CA MET A 19 -3.40 2.83 -10.01
C MET A 19 -2.49 3.18 -8.83
N THR A 20 -3.09 3.61 -7.73
CA THR A 20 -2.36 3.97 -6.50
C THR A 20 -1.69 2.75 -5.89
N MET A 21 -2.35 1.59 -5.87
CA MET A 21 -1.77 0.35 -5.37
C MET A 21 -0.59 -0.11 -6.25
N LYS A 22 -0.73 -0.04 -7.57
CA LYS A 22 0.36 -0.35 -8.52
C LYS A 22 1.58 0.55 -8.32
N PHE A 23 1.36 1.85 -8.12
CA PHE A 23 2.42 2.79 -7.74
C PHE A 23 3.06 2.42 -6.41
N THR A 24 2.25 2.11 -5.39
CA THR A 24 2.71 1.73 -4.04
C THR A 24 3.60 0.50 -4.06
N ILE A 25 3.22 -0.55 -4.81
CA ILE A 25 4.04 -1.75 -4.99
C ILE A 25 5.40 -1.40 -5.57
N ASN A 26 5.44 -0.55 -6.59
CA ASN A 26 6.70 -0.15 -7.23
C ASN A 26 7.57 0.71 -6.30
N ALA A 27 6.97 1.64 -5.57
CA ALA A 27 7.69 2.44 -4.58
C ALA A 27 8.24 1.54 -3.45
N ASN A 28 7.44 0.58 -2.96
CA ASN A 28 7.88 -0.38 -1.94
C ASN A 28 8.99 -1.31 -2.44
N LYS A 29 9.03 -1.66 -3.73
CA LYS A 29 10.18 -2.37 -4.34
C LYS A 29 11.45 -1.51 -4.35
N VAL A 30 11.34 -0.21 -4.58
CA VAL A 30 12.49 0.72 -4.46
C VAL A 30 12.97 0.76 -3.02
N MET A 31 12.05 0.91 -2.05
CA MET A 31 12.40 0.89 -0.63
C MET A 31 13.05 -0.44 -0.21
N LEU A 32 12.58 -1.57 -0.75
CA LEU A 32 13.19 -2.88 -0.50
C LEU A 32 14.63 -2.96 -1.02
N ASN A 33 14.93 -2.35 -2.17
CA ASN A 33 16.29 -2.27 -2.70
C ASN A 33 17.19 -1.38 -1.82
N HIS A 34 16.62 -0.45 -1.06
CA HIS A 34 17.37 0.43 -0.15
C HIS A 34 17.49 -0.17 1.26
N ALA A 35 16.54 -0.99 1.72
CA ALA A 35 16.59 -1.52 3.08
C ALA A 35 17.87 -2.36 3.35
N LYS A 36 18.54 -2.10 4.47
CA LYS A 36 19.72 -2.84 4.95
C LYS A 36 19.36 -3.79 6.10
N ASP A 37 18.40 -3.42 6.93
CA ASP A 37 17.95 -4.26 8.04
C ASP A 37 17.12 -5.46 7.57
N ASP A 38 17.52 -6.66 7.97
CA ASP A 38 16.89 -7.93 7.58
C ASP A 38 15.40 -8.02 7.99
N ASP A 39 15.03 -7.49 9.17
CA ASP A 39 13.64 -7.51 9.62
C ASP A 39 12.79 -6.57 8.76
N LEU A 40 13.33 -5.42 8.35
CA LEU A 40 12.67 -4.48 7.44
C LEU A 40 12.54 -5.04 6.02
N GLN A 41 13.60 -5.65 5.47
CA GLN A 41 13.53 -6.34 4.18
C GLN A 41 12.46 -7.45 4.18
N LYS A 42 12.41 -8.24 5.26
CA LYS A 42 11.40 -9.29 5.43
C LYS A 42 9.99 -8.71 5.53
N TYR A 43 9.82 -7.61 6.27
CA TYR A 43 8.53 -6.91 6.37
C TYR A 43 8.07 -6.42 4.98
N LEU A 44 8.91 -5.68 4.25
CA LEU A 44 8.61 -5.14 2.93
C LEU A 44 8.29 -6.22 1.91
N SER A 45 9.15 -7.24 1.78
CA SER A 45 8.94 -8.36 0.86
C SER A 45 7.63 -9.11 1.16
N THR A 46 7.33 -9.33 2.44
CA THR A 46 6.07 -9.95 2.86
C THR A 46 4.87 -9.07 2.54
N LYS A 47 4.92 -7.77 2.84
CA LYS A 47 3.84 -6.82 2.53
C LYS A 47 3.57 -6.79 1.02
N ILE A 48 4.61 -6.64 0.20
CA ILE A 48 4.49 -6.62 -1.26
C ILE A 48 3.84 -7.92 -1.77
N GLN A 49 4.39 -9.08 -1.40
CA GLN A 49 3.98 -10.36 -1.99
C GLN A 49 2.65 -10.90 -1.44
N LYS A 50 2.33 -10.63 -0.17
CA LYS A 50 1.21 -11.26 0.53
C LYS A 50 0.05 -10.30 0.83
N VAL A 51 0.24 -9.00 0.61
CA VAL A 51 -0.79 -7.99 0.86
C VAL A 51 -1.00 -7.14 -0.39
N ASP A 52 0.00 -6.35 -0.79
CA ASP A 52 -0.18 -5.33 -1.82
C ASP A 52 -0.49 -5.94 -3.20
N THR A 53 0.28 -6.95 -3.63
CA THR A 53 0.06 -7.64 -4.92
C THR A 53 -1.32 -8.30 -5.00
N PRO A 54 -1.76 -9.14 -4.03
CA PRO A 54 -3.11 -9.70 -4.05
C PRO A 54 -4.24 -8.65 -4.07
N ILE A 55 -4.06 -7.50 -3.39
CA ILE A 55 -5.05 -6.42 -3.43
C ILE A 55 -5.14 -5.84 -4.85
N LEU A 56 -3.99 -5.56 -5.48
CA LEU A 56 -3.97 -5.05 -6.86
C LEU A 56 -4.64 -6.03 -7.82
N GLU A 57 -4.29 -7.32 -7.76
CA GLU A 57 -4.87 -8.36 -8.62
C GLU A 57 -6.39 -8.44 -8.48
N GLN A 58 -6.90 -8.29 -7.24
CA GLN A 58 -8.34 -8.25 -7.00
C GLN A 58 -8.99 -6.98 -7.56
N MET A 59 -8.36 -5.81 -7.43
CA MET A 59 -8.85 -4.57 -8.03
C MET A 59 -8.85 -4.62 -9.57
N GLU A 60 -7.80 -5.17 -10.18
CA GLU A 60 -7.70 -5.36 -11.63
C GLU A 60 -8.81 -6.30 -12.13
N LYS A 61 -9.05 -7.40 -11.43
CA LYS A 61 -10.17 -8.31 -11.74
C LYS A 61 -11.53 -7.60 -11.67
N MET A 62 -11.73 -6.73 -10.69
CA MET A 62 -12.98 -5.97 -10.55
C MET A 62 -13.15 -4.96 -11.69
N LEU A 63 -12.08 -4.31 -12.14
CA LEU A 63 -12.11 -3.44 -13.33
C LEU A 63 -12.41 -4.22 -14.61
N GLU A 64 -11.77 -5.38 -14.79
CA GLU A 64 -11.98 -6.24 -15.95
C GLU A 64 -13.42 -6.72 -16.08
N GLN A 65 -14.08 -7.02 -14.96
CA GLN A 65 -15.50 -7.39 -14.92
C GLN A 65 -16.43 -6.28 -15.42
N GLU A 66 -16.00 -5.03 -15.30
CA GLU A 66 -16.71 -3.83 -15.78
C GLU A 66 -16.21 -3.37 -17.17
N GLY A 67 -15.34 -4.17 -17.81
CA GLY A 67 -14.78 -3.88 -19.14
C GLY A 67 -13.71 -2.78 -19.14
N ILE A 68 -13.17 -2.43 -17.98
CA ILE A 68 -12.13 -1.40 -17.82
C ILE A 68 -10.78 -2.09 -17.70
N SER A 69 -9.83 -1.73 -18.56
CA SER A 69 -8.45 -2.22 -18.45
C SER A 69 -7.59 -1.21 -17.70
N LEU A 70 -6.76 -1.71 -16.78
CA LEU A 70 -5.70 -0.92 -16.17
C LEU A 70 -4.50 -0.89 -17.11
N GLU A 71 -4.24 0.26 -17.75
CA GLU A 71 -3.09 0.39 -18.67
C GLU A 71 -1.74 0.04 -17.99
N ASN A 72 -0.80 -0.46 -18.79
CA ASN A 72 0.57 -0.71 -18.36
C ASN A 72 1.36 0.61 -18.25
N SER A 73 1.08 1.39 -17.22
CA SER A 73 1.64 2.73 -17.04
C SER A 73 3.01 2.75 -16.34
N PHE A 74 3.34 1.75 -15.51
CA PHE A 74 4.59 1.74 -14.75
C PHE A 74 5.48 0.54 -15.08
N SER A 75 6.73 0.81 -15.45
CA SER A 75 7.76 -0.22 -15.60
C SER A 75 8.09 -0.85 -14.24
N SER A 76 8.19 -2.19 -14.21
CA SER A 76 8.61 -2.91 -13.00
C SER A 76 10.01 -2.46 -12.60
N LYS A 77 10.21 -2.13 -11.33
CA LYS A 77 11.54 -1.79 -10.81
C LYS A 77 12.37 -3.06 -10.64
N PRO A 78 13.56 -3.16 -11.26
CA PRO A 78 14.43 -4.32 -11.07
C PRO A 78 14.97 -4.37 -9.64
N SER A 79 15.30 -5.56 -9.18
CA SER A 79 16.04 -5.74 -7.94
C SER A 79 17.49 -5.31 -8.16
N ILE A 80 18.02 -4.47 -7.27
CA ILE A 80 19.40 -3.95 -7.36
C ILE A 80 20.17 -4.53 -6.17
N LYS A 81 21.35 -5.13 -6.44
CA LYS A 81 22.26 -5.67 -5.41
C LYS A 81 23.52 -4.82 -5.20
N SER A 82 23.71 -3.78 -5.99
CA SER A 82 24.89 -2.90 -5.92
C SER A 82 24.74 -1.82 -4.88
N GLU A 83 25.85 -1.39 -4.28
CA GLU A 83 25.89 -0.22 -3.41
C GLU A 83 25.43 1.04 -4.17
N LEU A 84 24.46 1.75 -3.60
CA LEU A 84 23.98 3.03 -4.13
C LEU A 84 24.92 4.17 -3.69
N PRO A 85 25.10 5.22 -4.51
CA PRO A 85 25.89 6.38 -4.12
C PRO A 85 25.39 7.04 -2.83
N ALA A 86 26.32 7.57 -2.02
CA ALA A 86 25.97 8.37 -0.85
C ALA A 86 25.06 9.55 -1.24
N GLY A 87 23.94 9.73 -0.52
CA GLY A 87 22.91 10.75 -0.81
C GLY A 87 21.81 10.35 -1.80
N ALA A 88 21.94 9.20 -2.48
CA ALA A 88 20.86 8.61 -3.29
C ALA A 88 20.15 7.45 -2.57
N PHE A 89 20.45 7.26 -1.29
CA PHE A 89 20.04 6.13 -0.47
C PHE A 89 19.09 6.59 0.64
N TYR A 90 18.10 5.74 0.97
CA TYR A 90 17.20 5.98 2.11
C TYR A 90 17.68 5.13 3.27
N GLU A 91 17.90 5.73 4.43
CA GLU A 91 18.22 4.98 5.64
C GLU A 91 17.01 4.18 6.14
N ASP A 92 17.23 3.08 6.86
CA ASP A 92 16.16 2.17 7.29
C ASP A 92 15.06 2.88 8.11
N ILE A 93 15.45 3.88 8.92
CA ILE A 93 14.50 4.72 9.65
C ILE A 93 13.64 5.59 8.72
N GLU A 94 14.22 6.14 7.65
CA GLU A 94 13.51 6.96 6.66
C GLU A 94 12.53 6.10 5.86
N ILE A 95 12.94 4.87 5.51
CA ILE A 95 12.07 3.88 4.89
C ILE A 95 10.89 3.54 5.82
N ALA A 96 11.14 3.32 7.12
CA ALA A 96 10.09 3.04 8.09
C ALA A 96 9.11 4.22 8.26
N GLN A 97 9.60 5.47 8.21
CA GLN A 97 8.75 6.67 8.22
C GLN A 97 7.93 6.79 6.92
N TYR A 98 8.55 6.55 5.77
CA TYR A 98 7.86 6.50 4.47
C TYR A 98 6.70 5.49 4.51
N LEU A 99 6.96 4.27 4.99
CA LEU A 99 5.94 3.21 5.12
C LEU A 99 4.82 3.60 6.11
N THR A 100 5.14 4.34 7.16
CA THR A 100 4.13 4.88 8.08
C THR A 100 3.20 5.86 7.38
N GLY A 101 3.76 6.75 6.54
CA GLY A 101 3.00 7.68 5.71
C GLY A 101 2.15 6.97 4.67
N GLU A 102 2.72 5.99 3.96
CA GLU A 102 2.04 5.14 2.98
C GLU A 102 0.82 4.45 3.59
N ILE A 103 1.00 3.74 4.71
CA ILE A 103 -0.08 3.01 5.38
C ILE A 103 -1.17 3.97 5.87
N LYS A 104 -0.80 5.13 6.43
CA LYS A 104 -1.77 6.17 6.82
C LYS A 104 -2.60 6.63 5.61
N GLY A 105 -1.95 6.90 4.48
CA GLY A 105 -2.61 7.26 3.23
C GLY A 105 -3.55 6.17 2.74
N GLY A 106 -3.11 4.91 2.77
CA GLY A 106 -3.92 3.74 2.42
C GLY A 106 -5.17 3.58 3.30
N LEU A 107 -5.05 3.74 4.62
CA LEU A 107 -6.19 3.67 5.54
C LEU A 107 -7.24 4.75 5.24
N MET A 108 -6.79 5.99 5.04
CA MET A 108 -7.68 7.12 4.70
C MET A 108 -8.32 6.92 3.33
N GLY A 109 -7.54 6.54 2.31
CA GLY A 109 -8.00 6.33 0.95
C GLY A 109 -9.02 5.20 0.85
N LEU A 110 -8.73 4.05 1.46
CA LEU A 110 -9.66 2.90 1.48
C LEU A 110 -10.95 3.23 2.24
N SER A 111 -10.86 4.00 3.34
CA SER A 111 -12.05 4.48 4.07
C SER A 111 -12.92 5.41 3.21
N GLY A 112 -12.30 6.35 2.50
CA GLY A 112 -13.01 7.23 1.58
C GLY A 112 -13.64 6.46 0.42
N ALA A 113 -12.92 5.50 -0.16
CA ALA A 113 -13.42 4.69 -1.27
C ALA A 113 -14.65 3.86 -0.86
N MET A 114 -14.64 3.22 0.31
CA MET A 114 -15.81 2.50 0.84
C MET A 114 -17.07 3.38 0.87
N ALA A 115 -16.93 4.65 1.27
CA ALA A 115 -18.04 5.59 1.36
C ALA A 115 -18.56 6.07 -0.02
N SER A 116 -17.79 5.87 -1.09
CA SER A 116 -18.16 6.25 -2.46
C SER A 116 -18.91 5.15 -3.22
N PHE A 117 -18.89 3.91 -2.73
CA PHE A 117 -19.54 2.77 -3.39
C PHE A 117 -20.99 2.61 -2.93
N VAL A 118 -21.89 2.48 -3.91
CA VAL A 118 -23.27 2.03 -3.74
C VAL A 118 -23.35 0.51 -3.93
N ARG A 119 -22.46 -0.06 -4.76
CA ARG A 119 -22.23 -1.50 -4.90
C ARG A 119 -21.66 -2.09 -3.60
N GLU A 120 -22.53 -2.74 -2.83
CA GLU A 120 -22.20 -3.31 -1.51
C GLU A 120 -21.09 -4.35 -1.57
N ASP A 121 -21.02 -5.14 -2.65
CA ASP A 121 -19.99 -6.15 -2.86
C ASP A 121 -18.60 -5.53 -3.03
N ILE A 122 -18.51 -4.39 -3.72
CA ILE A 122 -17.25 -3.65 -3.90
C ILE A 122 -16.84 -2.95 -2.60
N ALA A 123 -17.79 -2.30 -1.92
CA ALA A 123 -17.55 -1.71 -0.61
C ALA A 123 -17.02 -2.77 0.39
N ALA A 124 -17.57 -3.98 0.37
CA ALA A 124 -17.13 -5.09 1.20
C ALA A 124 -15.70 -5.57 0.88
N GLU A 125 -15.29 -5.59 -0.39
CA GLU A 125 -13.90 -5.88 -0.75
C GLU A 125 -12.94 -4.80 -0.23
N PHE A 126 -13.30 -3.53 -0.36
CA PHE A 126 -12.49 -2.43 0.19
C PHE A 126 -12.37 -2.47 1.72
N ALA A 127 -13.40 -2.96 2.42
CA ALA A 127 -13.32 -3.21 3.87
C ALA A 127 -12.27 -4.29 4.22
N LYS A 128 -12.15 -5.35 3.40
CA LYS A 128 -11.11 -6.37 3.56
C LYS A 128 -9.72 -5.78 3.33
N PHE A 129 -9.54 -4.99 2.26
CA PHE A 129 -8.28 -4.30 1.98
C PHE A 129 -7.88 -3.37 3.12
N HIS A 130 -8.85 -2.62 3.67
CA HIS A 130 -8.64 -1.75 4.82
C HIS A 130 -8.13 -2.54 6.03
N SER A 131 -8.76 -3.68 6.34
CA SER A 131 -8.30 -4.57 7.43
C SER A 131 -6.87 -5.07 7.23
N GLN A 132 -6.49 -5.45 6.00
CA GLN A 132 -5.12 -5.87 5.69
C GLN A 132 -4.10 -4.71 5.85
N CYS A 133 -4.51 -3.49 5.52
CA CYS A 133 -3.71 -2.27 5.72
C CYS A 133 -3.50 -1.99 7.23
N VAL A 134 -4.56 -2.12 8.04
CA VAL A 134 -4.49 -2.00 9.52
C VAL A 134 -3.47 -2.99 10.09
N ASP A 135 -3.54 -4.25 9.65
CA ASP A 135 -2.62 -5.30 10.12
C ASP A 135 -1.16 -5.03 9.71
N SER A 136 -0.94 -4.47 8.51
CA SER A 136 0.37 -4.03 8.05
C SER A 136 0.92 -2.92 8.95
N GLY A 137 0.12 -1.90 9.25
CA GLY A 137 0.49 -0.82 10.17
C GLY A 137 0.83 -1.32 11.57
N ARG A 138 0.05 -2.27 12.10
CA ARG A 138 0.33 -2.91 13.39
C ARG A 138 1.68 -3.65 13.40
N LYS A 139 2.00 -4.38 12.32
CA LYS A 139 3.27 -5.09 12.17
C LYS A 139 4.45 -4.12 12.06
N LEU A 140 4.31 -3.05 11.27
CA LEU A 140 5.33 -2.01 11.15
C LEU A 140 5.59 -1.31 12.49
N LEU A 141 4.54 -0.93 13.22
CA LEU A 141 4.67 -0.30 14.53
C LEU A 141 5.46 -1.18 15.51
N LYS A 142 5.23 -2.50 15.50
CA LYS A 142 6.00 -3.44 16.32
C LYS A 142 7.47 -3.49 15.92
N LEU A 143 7.76 -3.51 14.62
CA LEU A 143 9.12 -3.47 14.10
C LEU A 143 9.84 -2.17 14.52
N MET A 144 9.20 -1.02 14.32
CA MET A 144 9.77 0.28 14.70
C MET A 144 10.05 0.38 16.20
N LYS A 145 9.17 -0.18 17.06
CA LYS A 145 9.43 -0.30 18.50
C LYS A 145 10.63 -1.18 18.81
N LYS A 146 10.76 -2.33 18.14
CA LYS A 146 11.89 -3.26 18.33
C LYS A 146 13.23 -2.63 17.95
N LYS A 147 13.23 -1.75 16.93
CA LYS A 147 14.44 -1.14 16.36
C LYS A 147 14.74 0.27 16.87
N ASP A 148 13.92 0.79 17.79
CA ASP A 148 14.00 2.18 18.29
C ASP A 148 13.92 3.25 17.18
N TRP A 149 13.08 3.01 16.16
CA TRP A 149 12.85 3.91 15.03
C TRP A 149 11.65 4.84 15.21
N LEU A 150 10.97 4.75 16.36
CA LEU A 150 9.84 5.62 16.64
C LEU A 150 10.32 7.01 17.02
N ILE A 151 9.91 8.00 16.23
CA ILE A 151 9.98 9.40 16.62
C ILE A 151 8.80 9.64 17.58
N VAL A 152 9.04 9.45 18.87
CA VAL A 152 8.01 9.57 19.90
C VAL A 152 7.67 11.04 20.10
N PRO A 153 6.42 11.48 19.86
CA PRO A 153 6.03 12.85 20.13
C PRO A 153 6.10 13.14 21.64
N PRO A 154 6.24 14.42 22.03
CA PRO A 154 6.23 14.78 23.45
C PRO A 154 5.02 14.19 24.16
N LYS A 155 5.24 13.54 25.30
CA LYS A 155 4.15 13.03 26.12
C LYS A 155 3.34 14.21 26.65
N PHE A 156 2.01 14.10 26.62
CA PHE A 156 1.16 15.01 27.36
C PHE A 156 1.55 14.91 28.85
N LYS A 157 1.95 16.03 29.46
CA LYS A 157 2.17 16.10 30.91
C LYS A 157 0.79 16.23 31.55
N GLN A 158 0.42 15.26 32.40
CA GLN A 158 -0.73 15.42 33.30
C GLN A 158 -0.41 16.46 34.37
#